data_AF-A0AB39XT73-F1
#
_entry.id   AF-A0AB39XT73-F1
#
_cell.length_a   1.000
_cell.length_b   1.000
_cell.length_c   1.000
_cell.angle_alpha   90.00
_cell.angle_beta   90.00
_cell.angle_gamma   90.00
#
_symmetry.space_group_name_H-M   'P 1'
#
loop_
_entity.id
_entity.type
_entity.pdbx_description
1 polymer ?
#
loop_
_entity_poly.entity_id
_entity_poly.type
_entity_poly.pdbx_seq_one_letter_code
_entity_poly.pdbx_strand_id
1 'polypeptide(L)' 'MPRYFFHIDNHKPFRDDDGEELPDDNAAWREALRTLRTLESNLDPGQHWRLSVRGPRGPLFDITVDTARLG' A
#
# COMPACT_ATOMS: atom_id res chain seq x y z
N MET A 1 -7.49 -6.51 18.08
CA MET A 1 -6.91 -7.40 17.04
C MET A 1 -5.52 -6.88 16.69
N PRO A 2 -4.63 -7.60 15.97
CA PRO A 2 -3.34 -7.03 15.59
C PRO A 2 -3.52 -5.78 14.71
N ARG A 3 -2.66 -4.79 14.91
CA ARG A 3 -2.68 -3.53 14.17
C ARG A 3 -1.68 -3.57 13.02
N TYR A 4 -2.12 -3.11 11.85
CA TYR A 4 -1.34 -3.06 10.61
C TYR A 4 -1.30 -1.62 10.11
N PHE A 5 -0.22 -1.24 9.45
CA PHE A 5 0.01 0.11 8.96
C PHE A 5 0.29 0.08 7.45
N PHE A 6 -0.32 1.00 6.72
CA PHE A 6 -0.29 1.06 5.26
C PHE A 6 0.33 2.38 4.80
N HIS A 7 1.64 2.37 4.53
CA HIS A 7 2.35 3.57 4.09
C HIS A 7 2.43 3.63 2.57
N ILE A 8 2.04 4.77 1.99
CA ILE A 8 2.08 5.02 0.55
C ILE A 8 3.23 5.98 0.27
N ASP A 9 4.12 5.59 -0.62
CA ASP A 9 5.14 6.45 -1.20
C ASP A 9 4.83 6.65 -2.70
N ASN A 10 4.57 7.90 -3.06
CA ASN A 10 4.22 8.36 -4.40
C ASN A 10 4.49 9.87 -4.48
N HIS A 11 3.90 10.58 -5.44
CA HIS A 11 4.05 12.05 -5.57
C HIS A 11 3.49 12.85 -4.37
N LYS A 12 2.60 12.25 -3.56
CA LYS A 12 2.04 12.81 -2.33
C LYS A 12 2.07 11.75 -1.22
N PRO A 13 3.26 11.49 -0.64
CA PRO A 13 3.43 10.40 0.32
C PRO A 13 2.45 10.49 1.48
N PHE A 14 1.97 9.34 1.92
CA PHE A 14 1.09 9.19 3.06
C PHE A 14 1.67 8.18 4.03
N ARG A 15 1.91 8.63 5.26
CA ARG A 15 2.30 7.75 6.36
C ARG A 15 1.08 7.51 7.23
N ASP A 16 0.60 6.27 7.20
CA ASP A 16 -0.41 5.79 8.12
C ASP A 16 0.16 5.63 9.54
N ASP A 17 -0.18 6.55 10.45
CA ASP A 17 0.21 6.50 11.86
C ASP A 17 -0.88 5.90 12.76
N ASP A 18 -2.12 5.81 12.27
CA ASP A 18 -3.26 5.28 13.03
C ASP A 18 -3.33 3.75 12.91
N GLY A 19 -3.10 3.22 11.71
CA GLY A 19 -3.20 1.81 11.40
C GLY A 19 -4.63 1.26 11.47
N GLU A 20 -4.79 0.02 11.04
CA GLU A 20 -6.05 -0.71 11.03
C GLU A 20 -5.95 -2.01 11.84
N GLU A 21 -7.01 -2.33 12.60
CA GLU A 21 -7.10 -3.59 13.32
C GLU A 21 -7.68 -4.69 12.43
N LEU A 22 -6.85 -5.66 12.07
CA LEU A 22 -7.21 -6.75 11.17
C LEU A 22 -6.96 -8.11 11.84
N PRO A 23 -7.67 -9.18 11.45
CA PRO A 23 -7.56 -10.48 12.13
C PRO A 23 -6.20 -11.16 11.91
N ASP A 24 -5.61 -11.06 10.72
CA ASP A 24 -4.39 -11.76 10.34
C ASP A 24 -3.66 -11.09 9.15
N ASP A 25 -2.46 -11.60 8.84
CA ASP A 25 -1.63 -11.12 7.72
C ASP A 25 -2.36 -11.27 6.36
N ASN A 26 -3.26 -12.25 6.23
CA ASN A 26 -4.07 -12.45 5.01
C ASN A 26 -5.13 -11.35 4.83
N ALA A 27 -5.73 -10.87 5.92
CA ALA A 27 -6.61 -9.71 5.89
C ALA A 27 -5.85 -8.44 5.53
N ALA A 28 -4.65 -8.25 6.07
CA ALA A 28 -3.77 -7.14 5.69
C ALA A 28 -3.43 -7.17 4.19
N TRP A 29 -3.15 -8.35 3.62
CA TRP A 29 -2.93 -8.48 2.18
C TRP A 29 -4.17 -8.09 1.35
N ARG A 30 -5.36 -8.55 1.75
CA ARG A 30 -6.61 -8.19 1.05
C ARG A 30 -6.87 -6.68 1.09
N GLU A 31 -6.59 -6.04 2.23
CA GLU A 31 -6.76 -4.61 2.37
C GLU A 31 -5.73 -3.83 1.54
N ALA A 32 -4.47 -4.27 1.51
CA ALA A 32 -3.44 -3.69 0.64
C ALA A 32 -3.86 -3.69 -0.84
N LEU A 33 -4.44 -4.81 -1.32
CA LEU A 33 -4.96 -4.89 -2.69
C LEU A 33 -6.17 -3.97 -2.91
N ARG A 34 -7.02 -3.75 -1.90
CA ARG A 34 -8.13 -2.79 -1.97
C ARG A 34 -7.59 -1.37 -2.07
N THR A 35 -6.63 -1.01 -1.22
CA THR A 35 -5.95 0.30 -1.25
C THR A 35 -5.38 0.56 -2.64
N LEU A 36 -4.66 -0.39 -3.24
CA LEU A 36 -4.09 -0.23 -4.58
C LEU A 36 -5.17 0.02 -5.65
N ARG A 37 -6.29 -0.72 -5.63
CA ARG A 37 -7.41 -0.49 -6.56
C ARG A 37 -8.01 0.90 -6.40
N THR A 38 -8.13 1.41 -5.17
CA THR A 38 -8.62 2.78 -4.96
C THR A 38 -7.64 3.81 -5.53
N LEU A 39 -6.34 3.55 -5.42
CA LEU A 39 -5.29 4.44 -5.90
C LEU A 39 -5.05 4.36 -7.42
N GLU A 40 -5.49 3.27 -8.07
CA GLU A 40 -5.27 3.03 -9.51
C GLU A 40 -5.79 4.18 -10.39
N SER A 41 -6.88 4.83 -9.95
CA SER A 41 -7.48 5.98 -10.65
C SER A 41 -6.57 7.21 -10.71
N ASN A 42 -5.53 7.27 -9.87
CA ASN A 42 -4.59 8.39 -9.77
C ASN A 42 -3.21 8.06 -10.38
N LEU A 43 -3.04 6.90 -11.01
CA LEU A 43 -1.79 6.52 -11.67
C LEU A 43 -1.69 7.18 -13.05
N ASP A 44 -0.72 8.07 -13.23
CA ASP A 44 -0.36 8.58 -14.55
C ASP A 44 0.81 7.78 -15.15
N PRO A 45 0.88 7.61 -16.48
CA PRO A 45 2.03 6.98 -17.14
C PRO A 45 3.36 7.63 -16.76
N GLY A 46 4.34 6.81 -16.38
CA GLY A 46 5.66 7.26 -15.94
C GLY A 46 5.78 7.47 -14.44
N GLN A 47 4.71 7.23 -13.68
CA GLN A 47 4.74 7.25 -12.22
C GLN A 47 5.17 5.91 -11.62
N HIS A 48 5.80 6.01 -10.46
CA HIS A 48 6.17 4.93 -9.56
C HIS A 48 5.49 5.12 -8.22
N TRP A 49 4.83 4.07 -7.74
CA TRP A 49 4.13 4.06 -6.46
C TRP A 49 4.55 2.84 -5.66
N ARG A 50 4.65 3.00 -4.34
CA ARG A 50 4.98 1.93 -3.40
C ARG A 50 4.02 1.94 -2.23
N LEU A 51 3.43 0.78 -1.93
CA LEU A 51 2.64 0.54 -0.73
C LEU A 51 3.41 -0.42 0.18
N SER A 52 3.86 0.10 1.32
CA SER A 52 4.55 -0.67 2.35
C SER A 52 3.58 -1.02 3.48
N VAL A 53 3.42 -2.32 3.75
CA VAL A 53 2.56 -2.84 4.81
C VAL A 53 3.42 -3.35 5.97
N ARG A 54 3.15 -2.86 7.17
CA ARG A 54 3.78 -3.32 8.42
C ARG A 54 2.75 -3.95 9.33
N GLY A 55 3.10 -5.09 9.91
CA GLY A 55 2.31 -5.74 10.94
C GLY A 55 3.01 -5.73 12.31
N PRO A 56 2.45 -6.44 13.30
CA PRO A 56 2.94 -6.43 14.68
C PRO A 56 4.38 -6.93 14.85
N ARG A 57 4.85 -7.77 13.92
CA ARG A 57 6.19 -8.40 13.95
C ARG A 57 7.21 -7.68 13.06
N GLY A 58 6.82 -6.61 12.38
CA GLY A 58 7.67 -5.86 11.45
C GLY A 58 7.07 -5.74 10.05
N PRO A 59 7.91 -5.43 9.04
CA PRO A 59 7.49 -5.35 7.63
C PRO A 59 6.90 -6.68 7.14
N LEU A 60 5.78 -6.61 6.42
CA LEU A 60 5.09 -7.78 5.89
C LEU A 60 5.10 -7.79 4.36
N PHE A 61 4.62 -6.71 3.74
CA PHE A 61 4.48 -6.64 2.30
C PHE A 61 5.02 -5.32 1.76
N ASP A 62 5.51 -5.40 0.54
CA ASP A 62 5.93 -4.25 -0.23
C ASP A 62 5.42 -4.41 -1.65
N ILE A 63 4.54 -3.52 -2.07
CA ILE A 63 3.90 -3.61 -3.38
C ILE A 63 4.29 -2.37 -4.16
N THR A 64 4.95 -2.59 -5.29
CA THR A 64 5.38 -1.54 -6.20
C THR A 64 4.55 -1.58 -7.46
N VAL A 65 4.10 -0.41 -7.92
CA VAL A 65 3.40 -0.23 -9.18
C VAL A 65 4.18 0.77 -10.02
N ASP A 66 4.69 0.28 -11.13
CA ASP A 66 5.39 1.08 -12.14
C ASP A 66 4.51 1.24 -13.37
N THR A 67 4.43 2.45 -13.87
CA THR A 67 3.75 2.76 -15.13
C THR A 67 4.75 3.35 -16.11
N ALA A 68 4.59 3.02 -17.39
CA ALA A 68 5.42 3.58 -18.44
C ALA A 68 4.54 4.00 -19.62
N ARG A 69 4.89 5.11 -20.26
CA ARG A 69 4.39 5.44 -21.59
C ARG A 69 5.35 4.81 -22.59
N LEU A 70 4.89 3.79 -23.30
CA LEU A 70 5.59 3.28 -24.46
C LEU A 70 5.17 4.14 -25.66
N GLY A 71 6.16 4.50 -26.50
CA GLY A 71 6.02 5.47 -27.59
C GLY A 71 4.94 5.13 -28.63
#